data_AF-A0A7W1PZE9-F1
#
_entry.id   AF-A0A7W1PZE9-F1
#
_cell.length_a   1.000
_cell.length_b   1.000
_cell.length_c   1.000
_cell.angle_alpha   90.00
_cell.angle_beta   90.00
_cell.angle_gamma   90.00
#
_symmetry.space_group_name_H-M   'P 1'
#
loop_
_entity.id
_entity.type
_entity.pdbx_description
1 polymer ?
#
loop_
_entity_poly.entity_id
_entity_poly.type
_entity_poly.pdbx_seq_one_letter_code
_entity_poly.pdbx_strand_id
1 'polypeptide(L)' 'MVAPVQDGVVGELPDQVRRRLEEVFGDVLPSTTSDERDDDGSRRPDSADEQLLADRPPHHDRE' A
#
# COMPACT_ATOMS: atom_id res chain seq x y z
N MET A 1 -8.65 -5.48 20.15
CA MET A 1 -9.52 -4.33 19.89
C MET A 1 -8.73 -3.39 18.98
N VAL A 2 -9.05 -3.33 17.69
CA VAL A 2 -8.43 -2.39 16.75
C VAL A 2 -9.14 -1.06 16.92
N ALA A 3 -8.38 0.03 17.14
CA ALA A 3 -8.95 1.37 17.27
C ALA A 3 -9.67 1.76 15.96
N PRO A 4 -10.81 2.47 16.03
CA PRO A 4 -11.44 2.97 14.82
C PRO A 4 -10.47 3.90 14.10
N VAL A 5 -10.21 3.64 12.81
CA VAL A 5 -9.56 4.62 11.94
C VAL A 5 -10.45 5.85 11.94
N GLN A 6 -9.99 6.93 12.57
CA GLN A 6 -10.72 8.18 12.51
C GLN A 6 -10.64 8.64 11.06
N ASP A 7 -11.79 8.87 10.42
CA ASP A 7 -11.85 9.70 9.21
C ASP A 7 -11.28 11.06 9.59
N GLY A 8 -9.98 11.22 9.31
CA GLY A 8 -9.23 12.38 9.70
C GLY A 8 -9.80 13.58 8.97
N VAL A 9 -10.51 14.45 9.70
CA VAL A 9 -10.57 15.85 9.32
C VAL A 9 -9.11 16.33 9.39
N VAL A 10 -8.43 16.31 8.26
CA VAL A 10 -7.07 16.82 8.12
C VAL A 10 -7.12 18.30 8.44
N GLY A 11 -6.74 18.67 9.67
CA GLY A 11 -6.38 20.05 9.96
C GLY A 11 -5.29 20.48 8.97
N GLU A 12 -5.32 21.75 8.55
CA GLU A 12 -4.45 22.28 7.49
C GLU A 12 -3.00 21.80 7.66
N LEU A 13 -2.58 20.90 6.78
CA LEU A 13 -1.23 20.35 6.80
C LEU A 13 -0.25 21.45 6.35
N PRO A 14 0.95 21.55 6.94
CA PRO A 14 1.98 22.45 6.44
C PRO A 14 2.26 22.18 4.95
N ASP A 15 2.45 23.23 4.14
CA ASP A 15 2.60 23.11 2.68
C ASP A 15 3.70 22.13 2.25
N GLN A 16 4.75 22.00 3.06
CA GLN A 16 5.85 21.05 2.82
C GLN A 16 5.37 19.59 2.93
N VAL A 17 4.53 19.31 3.92
CA VAL A 17 3.93 17.98 4.12
C VAL A 17 2.94 17.70 3.00
N ARG A 18 2.11 18.68 2.64
CA ARG A 18 1.17 18.54 1.53
C ARG A 18 1.87 18.25 0.20
N ARG A 19 2.93 18.99 -0.15
CA ARG A 19 3.72 18.74 -1.36
C ARG A 19 4.34 17.34 -1.37
N ARG A 20 4.83 16.86 -0.22
CA ARG A 20 5.41 15.51 -0.12
C ARG A 20 4.35 14.42 -0.27
N LEU A 21 3.14 14.65 0.24
CA LEU A 21 2.02 13.74 0.06
C LEU A 21 1.56 13.71 -1.41
N GLU A 22 1.45 14.87 -2.06
CA GLU A 22 1.10 14.96 -3.49
C GLU A 22 2.14 14.24 -4.38
N GLU A 23 3.43 14.31 -4.05
CA GLU A 23 4.49 13.58 -4.75
C GLU A 23 4.35 12.05 -4.65
N VAL A 24 3.89 11.56 -3.50
CA VAL A 24 3.82 10.11 -3.21
C VAL A 24 2.47 9.50 -3.60
N PHE A 25 1.39 10.21 -3.30
CA PHE A 25 0.01 9.71 -3.39
C PHE A 25 -0.80 10.37 -4.50
N GLY A 26 -0.29 11.45 -5.11
CA GLY A 26 -1.04 12.25 -6.06
C GLY A 26 -2.00 13.24 -5.39
N ASP A 27 -2.75 13.95 -6.22
CA ASP A 27 -3.74 14.94 -5.84
C ASP A 27 -5.15 14.34 -5.62
N VAL A 28 -5.44 13.19 -6.23
CA VAL A 28 -6.73 12.49 -6.14
C VAL A 28 -6.51 10.99 -6.01
N LEU A 29 -7.32 10.33 -5.16
CA LEU A 29 -7.33 8.88 -5.07
C LEU A 29 -7.79 8.26 -6.40
N PRO A 30 -7.12 7.21 -6.90
CA PRO A 30 -7.53 6.54 -8.13
C PRO A 30 -8.93 5.93 -8.00
N SER A 31 -9.65 5.86 -9.12
CA SER A 31 -11.01 5.29 -9.17
C SER A 31 -11.05 3.77 -8.94
N THR A 32 -9.90 3.10 -9.05
CA THR A 32 -9.73 1.67 -8.82
C THR A 32 -8.57 1.45 -7.86
N THR A 33 -8.70 0.43 -7.01
CA THR A 33 -7.66 0.01 -6.08
C THR A 33 -6.54 -0.74 -6.80
N SER A 34 -5.42 -0.96 -6.14
CA SER A 34 -4.31 -1.69 -6.76
C SER A 34 -4.63 -3.16 -7.02
N ASP A 35 -5.52 -3.77 -6.23
CA ASP A 35 -5.94 -5.16 -6.41
C ASP A 35 -6.90 -5.36 -7.59
N GLU A 36 -7.61 -4.30 -8.00
CA GLU A 36 -8.53 -4.31 -9.16
C GLU A 36 -7.83 -4.01 -10.48
N ARG A 37 -6.58 -3.55 -10.45
CA ARG A 37 -5.78 -3.30 -11.66
C ARG A 37 -4.99 -4.56 -11.97
N ASP A 38 -5.22 -5.15 -13.14
CA ASP A 38 -4.28 -6.10 -13.71
C ASP A 38 -2.96 -5.36 -13.98
N ASP A 39 -1.87 -5.81 -13.35
CA ASP A 39 -0.52 -5.24 -13.52
C ASP A 39 -0.06 -5.50 -14.96
N ASP A 40 -0.37 -4.57 -15.87
CA ASP A 40 0.06 -4.62 -17.27
C ASP A 40 1.57 -4.37 -17.35
N GLY A 41 2.36 -5.41 -17.06
CA GLY A 41 3.62 -5.64 -17.76
C GLY A 41 4.95 -5.42 -17.03
N SER A 42 5.05 -5.41 -15.68
CA SER A 42 6.39 -5.26 -15.08
C SER A 42 6.74 -6.08 -13.82
N ARG A 43 5.82 -6.83 -13.21
CA ARG A 43 6.24 -7.87 -12.26
C ARG A 43 6.80 -9.08 -13.00
N ARG A 44 8.13 -9.22 -13.01
CA ARG A 44 8.76 -10.52 -13.27
C ARG A 44 8.15 -11.53 -12.30
N PRO A 45 7.50 -12.59 -12.79
CA PRO A 45 6.76 -13.53 -11.94
C PRO A 45 7.64 -14.17 -10.86
N ASP A 46 8.92 -14.44 -11.18
CA ASP A 46 9.87 -15.05 -10.23
C ASP A 46 10.07 -14.21 -8.95
N SER A 47 10.15 -12.89 -9.07
CA SER A 47 10.44 -11.97 -7.95
C SER A 47 9.21 -11.68 -7.06
N ALA A 48 8.00 -12.01 -7.48
CA ALA A 48 6.80 -11.85 -6.67
C ALA A 48 6.63 -13.04 -5.71
N ASP A 49 6.78 -14.26 -6.22
CA ASP A 49 6.68 -15.48 -5.43
C ASP A 49 7.81 -15.57 -4.38
N GLU A 50 9.03 -15.16 -4.73
CA GLU A 50 10.16 -15.10 -3.80
C GLU A 50 9.89 -14.20 -2.59
N GLN A 51 9.22 -13.05 -2.79
CA GLN A 51 8.87 -12.15 -1.69
C GLN A 51 7.77 -12.72 -0.81
N LEU A 52 6.74 -13.32 -1.41
CA LEU A 52 5.65 -13.96 -0.67
C LEU A 52 6.15 -15.13 0.19
N LEU A 53 7.14 -15.89 -0.32
CA LEU A 53 7.78 -16.95 0.45
C LEU A 53 8.69 -16.40 1.56
N ALA A 54 9.33 -15.25 1.36
CA ALA A 54 10.16 -14.61 2.38
C ALA A 54 9.33 -14.05 3.56
N ASP A 55 8.11 -13.58 3.29
CA ASP A 55 7.18 -13.06 4.31
C ASP A 55 6.42 -14.14 5.10
N ARG A 56 6.81 -15.41 4.93
CA ARG A 56 6.16 -16.54 5.57
C ARG A 56 6.29 -16.48 7.10
N PRO A 57 5.18 -16.48 7.86
CA PRO A 57 5.22 -16.49 9.32
C PRO A 57 5.95 -17.73 9.87
N PRO A 58 6.62 -17.63 11.03
CA PRO A 58 7.51 -18.68 11.56
C PRO A 58 6.82 -20.00 11.94
N HIS A 59 5.48 -20.05 11.90
CA HIS A 59 4.66 -21.23 12.20
C HIS A 59 4.14 -21.94 10.95
N HIS A 60 4.37 -21.39 9.76
CA HIS A 60 3.76 -21.89 8.53
C HIS A 60 4.22 -23.32 8.15
N ASP A 61 5.43 -23.72 8.55
CA ASP A 61 6.03 -25.01 8.19
C ASP A 61 6.14 -25.97 9.38
N ARG A 62 5.42 -25.68 10.47
CA ARG A 62 5.40 -26.51 11.68
C ARG A 62 4.13 -27.35 11.69
N GLU A 63 4.15 -28.47 10.98
CA GLU A 63 3.27 -29.62 11.26
C GLU A 63 3.92 -30.58 12.26
#